data_AF-A0A6V7NTD5-F1
#
_entry.id   AF-A0A6V7NTD5-F1
#
_cell.length_a   1.000
_cell.length_b   1.000
_cell.length_c   1.000
_cell.angle_alpha   90.00
_cell.angle_beta   90.00
_cell.angle_gamma   90.00
#
_symmetry.space_group_name_H-M   'P 1'
#
loop_
_entity.id
_entity.type
_entity.pdbx_description
1 polymer ?
#
loop_
_entity_poly.entity_id
_entity_poly.type
_entity_poly.pdbx_seq_one_letter_code
_entity_poly.pdbx_strand_id
1 'polypeptide(L)'
;MPVDLLALHKLGVFDVVLGIDWLTKYYATIDCKNRTVTFREPGQAEVVYRGYQSSLFATISSSRARQLINRGCVAYLATVVLRGDTDAHRIENIPVVREFGDVFPAELPGMPPDRKIEFVNGTSGIEGAEGTVARSSGQGFCATECVTLGASVLFVKKKDRSLRLCMDYRELNKVTIKNKYPLPRIDDLFDQLQGSSVYSKIDLQSGYHQLKIKPEDVSKTTFRTLYGHYEFTVMPFGLTNARQLLWI
;
A
#
# COMPACT_ATOMS: atom_id res chain seq x y z
N MET A 1 -4.56 -15.82 33.70
CA MET A 1 -5.80 -15.25 34.25
C MET A 1 -6.98 -16.07 33.76
N PRO A 2 -8.04 -16.30 34.55
CA PRO A 2 -9.25 -16.94 34.05
C PRO A 2 -9.94 -15.95 33.10
N VAL A 3 -10.08 -16.32 31.83
CA VAL A 3 -10.83 -15.54 30.84
C VAL A 3 -12.15 -16.26 30.63
N ASP A 4 -13.24 -15.56 30.94
CA ASP A 4 -14.60 -15.99 30.69
C ASP A 4 -14.95 -15.75 29.21
N LEU A 5 -15.50 -16.76 28.54
CA LEU A 5 -15.88 -16.68 27.12
C LEU A 5 -17.40 -16.64 27.00
N LEU A 6 -17.94 -15.65 26.30
CA LEU A 6 -19.39 -15.47 26.12
C LEU A 6 -19.86 -16.14 24.83
N ALA A 7 -20.84 -17.04 24.93
CA ALA A 7 -21.49 -17.63 23.76
C ALA A 7 -22.59 -16.67 23.24
N LEU A 8 -22.33 -16.03 22.10
CA LEU A 8 -23.28 -15.14 21.43
C LEU A 8 -24.22 -15.99 20.55
N HIS A 9 -25.44 -16.24 21.03
CA HIS A 9 -26.48 -16.91 20.23
C HIS A 9 -27.20 -15.94 19.26
N LYS A 10 -27.07 -14.62 19.45
CA LYS A 10 -27.54 -13.55 18.55
C LYS A 10 -26.63 -12.33 18.64
N LEU A 11 -26.24 -11.78 17.48
CA LEU A 11 -25.45 -10.56 17.33
C LEU A 11 -26.32 -9.33 17.64
N GLY A 12 -26.47 -9.00 18.91
CA GLY A 12 -27.29 -7.88 19.37
C GLY A 12 -26.68 -6.48 19.22
N VAL A 13 -25.59 -6.29 18.45
CA VAL A 13 -24.87 -5.00 18.39
C VAL A 13 -24.42 -4.60 16.98
N PHE A 14 -24.85 -5.34 15.95
CA PHE A 14 -24.62 -4.92 14.57
C PHE A 14 -25.94 -4.46 13.98
N ASP A 15 -26.06 -3.16 13.76
CA ASP A 15 -27.10 -2.61 12.91
C ASP A 15 -26.75 -2.98 11.47
N VAL A 16 -27.45 -3.99 10.96
CA VAL A 16 -27.35 -4.37 9.55
C VAL A 16 -28.22 -3.42 8.76
N VAL A 17 -27.58 -2.46 8.09
CA VAL A 17 -28.27 -1.55 7.16
C VAL A 17 -28.48 -2.28 5.84
N LEU A 18 -29.71 -2.68 5.58
CA LEU A 18 -30.12 -3.29 4.32
C LEU A 18 -30.45 -2.17 3.32
N GLY A 19 -29.75 -2.15 2.19
CA GLY A 19 -29.96 -1.17 1.12
C GLY A 19 -31.34 -1.30 0.47
N ILE A 20 -31.79 -0.22 -0.18
CA ILE A 20 -33.08 -0.17 -0.89
C ILE A 20 -33.13 -1.22 -2.01
N ASP A 21 -32.03 -1.42 -2.74
CA ASP A 21 -31.87 -2.47 -3.75
C ASP A 21 -32.14 -3.87 -3.18
N TRP A 22 -31.63 -4.16 -1.98
CA TRP A 22 -31.85 -5.42 -1.29
C TRP A 22 -33.32 -5.56 -0.83
N LEU A 23 -33.90 -4.51 -0.24
CA LEU A 23 -35.29 -4.51 0.21
C LEU A 23 -36.29 -4.64 -0.96
N THR A 24 -36.01 -3.98 -2.08
CA THR A 24 -36.80 -4.09 -3.31
C THR A 24 -36.73 -5.50 -3.90
N LYS A 25 -35.54 -6.11 -3.91
CA LYS A 25 -35.34 -7.48 -4.41
C LYS A 25 -36.22 -8.51 -3.68
N TYR A 26 -36.43 -8.34 -2.38
CA TYR A 26 -37.24 -9.26 -1.55
C TYR A 26 -38.63 -8.72 -1.21
N TYR A 27 -39.13 -7.73 -1.97
CA TYR A 27 -40.48 -7.19 -1.83
C TYR A 27 -40.83 -6.79 -0.38
N ALA A 28 -39.88 -6.13 0.30
CA ALA A 28 -40.01 -5.77 1.71
C ALA A 28 -41.02 -4.63 1.93
N THR A 29 -41.88 -4.77 2.94
CA THR A 29 -42.80 -3.74 3.43
C THR A 29 -42.48 -3.43 4.89
N ILE A 30 -42.27 -2.15 5.21
CA ILE A 30 -41.89 -1.69 6.56
C ILE A 30 -43.09 -1.03 7.22
N ASP A 31 -43.55 -1.58 8.35
CA ASP A 31 -44.58 -0.98 9.21
C ASP A 31 -43.93 -0.40 10.47
N CYS A 32 -43.68 0.91 10.42
CA CYS A 32 -43.04 1.65 11.50
C CYS A 32 -43.91 1.73 12.76
N LYS A 33 -45.25 1.70 12.62
CA LYS A 33 -46.16 1.82 13.77
C LYS A 33 -46.09 0.57 14.65
N ASN A 34 -46.06 -0.60 14.01
CA ASN A 34 -46.00 -1.89 14.70
C ASN A 34 -44.58 -2.43 14.89
N ARG A 35 -43.55 -1.69 14.42
CA ARG A 35 -42.13 -2.07 14.45
C ARG A 35 -41.87 -3.43 13.79
N THR A 36 -42.48 -3.63 12.63
CA THR A 36 -42.38 -4.88 11.86
C THR A 36 -41.86 -4.65 10.45
N VAL A 37 -41.13 -5.64 9.94
CA VAL A 37 -40.71 -5.71 8.53
C VAL A 37 -41.20 -7.02 7.94
N THR A 38 -41.87 -6.95 6.79
CA THR A 38 -42.49 -8.10 6.11
C THR A 38 -41.86 -8.30 4.74
N PHE A 39 -41.48 -9.53 4.39
CA PHE A 39 -40.89 -9.88 3.10
C PHE A 39 -41.82 -10.81 2.31
N ARG A 40 -42.08 -10.48 1.03
CA ARG A 40 -43.09 -11.14 0.18
C ARG A 40 -42.55 -11.53 -1.19
N GLU A 41 -41.52 -12.36 -1.20
CA GLU A 41 -40.99 -12.87 -2.46
C GLU A 41 -42.02 -13.81 -3.14
N PRO A 42 -42.34 -13.62 -4.44
CA PRO A 42 -43.29 -14.47 -5.15
C PRO A 42 -42.88 -15.94 -5.10
N GLY A 43 -43.76 -16.81 -4.58
CA GLY A 43 -43.52 -18.24 -4.48
C GLY A 43 -42.83 -18.71 -3.19
N GLN A 44 -42.49 -17.81 -2.27
CA GLN A 44 -42.00 -18.16 -0.93
C GLN A 44 -43.02 -17.81 0.16
N ALA A 45 -42.86 -18.43 1.32
CA ALA A 45 -43.66 -18.10 2.50
C ALA A 45 -43.33 -16.68 2.99
N GLU A 46 -44.37 -15.94 3.40
CA GLU A 46 -44.21 -14.60 3.96
C GLU A 46 -43.42 -14.65 5.28
N VAL A 47 -42.40 -13.80 5.40
CA VAL A 47 -41.56 -13.71 6.62
C VAL A 47 -41.80 -12.36 7.28
N VAL A 48 -42.17 -12.38 8.57
CA VAL A 48 -42.44 -11.18 9.38
C VAL A 48 -41.45 -11.09 10.54
N TYR A 49 -40.67 -10.01 10.57
CA TYR A 49 -39.78 -9.69 11.69
C TYR A 49 -40.41 -8.63 12.59
N ARG A 50 -40.30 -8.79 13.91
CA ARG A 50 -40.80 -7.85 14.94
C ARG A 50 -39.68 -7.50 15.92
N GLY A 51 -39.46 -6.21 16.19
CA GLY A 51 -38.43 -5.76 17.13
C GLY A 51 -38.65 -6.29 18.57
N TYR A 52 -37.58 -6.65 19.30
CA TYR A 52 -37.68 -7.39 20.58
C TYR A 52 -36.78 -6.85 21.73
N GLN A 53 -37.33 -6.81 22.96
CA GLN A 53 -36.65 -6.69 24.28
C GLN A 53 -36.34 -8.10 24.82
N SER A 54 -35.07 -8.50 25.10
CA SER A 54 -34.75 -9.56 26.10
C SER A 54 -33.25 -9.83 26.36
N SER A 55 -32.96 -10.27 27.59
CA SER A 55 -31.70 -10.76 28.19
C SER A 55 -31.47 -12.27 28.01
N LEU A 56 -30.42 -12.71 27.29
CA LEU A 56 -29.93 -14.11 27.28
C LEU A 56 -28.47 -14.21 26.78
N PHE A 57 -27.47 -14.23 27.67
CA PHE A 57 -26.09 -14.65 27.34
C PHE A 57 -25.62 -15.73 28.33
N ALA A 58 -25.03 -16.82 27.82
CA ALA A 58 -24.42 -17.86 28.65
C ALA A 58 -22.89 -17.78 28.55
N THR A 59 -22.24 -17.61 29.70
CA THR A 59 -20.77 -17.67 29.82
C THR A 59 -20.32 -19.12 29.86
N ILE A 60 -19.29 -19.45 29.08
CA ILE A 60 -18.62 -20.75 29.09
C ILE A 60 -17.15 -20.58 29.50
N SER A 61 -16.59 -21.63 30.13
CA SER A 61 -15.18 -21.63 30.52
C SER A 61 -14.24 -21.85 29.33
N SER A 62 -13.00 -21.41 29.47
CA SER A 62 -11.94 -21.62 28.47
C SER A 62 -11.61 -23.10 28.19
N SER A 63 -11.84 -24.00 29.16
CA SER A 63 -11.70 -25.44 28.96
C SER A 63 -12.80 -26.00 28.06
N ARG A 64 -14.05 -25.55 28.27
CA ARG A 64 -15.21 -25.97 27.47
C ARG A 64 -15.15 -25.43 26.04
N ALA A 65 -14.67 -24.19 25.86
CA ALA A 65 -14.44 -23.63 24.53
C ALA A 65 -13.39 -24.43 23.74
N ARG A 66 -12.26 -24.80 24.36
CA ARG A 66 -11.24 -25.66 23.73
C ARG A 66 -11.79 -27.03 23.34
N GLN A 67 -12.63 -27.63 24.18
CA GLN A 67 -13.27 -28.91 23.86
C GLN A 67 -14.18 -28.81 22.63
N LEU A 68 -14.91 -27.71 22.47
CA LEU A 68 -15.77 -27.49 21.30
C LEU A 68 -14.96 -27.28 20.02
N ILE A 69 -13.88 -26.52 20.08
CA ILE A 69 -12.97 -26.32 18.93
C ILE A 69 -12.36 -27.65 18.49
N ASN A 70 -11.90 -28.47 19.44
CA ASN A 70 -11.33 -29.80 19.14
C ASN A 70 -12.34 -30.79 18.55
N ARG A 71 -13.64 -30.55 18.74
CA ARG A 71 -14.73 -31.33 18.12
C ARG A 71 -15.12 -30.82 16.73
N GLY A 72 -14.38 -29.86 16.18
CA GLY A 72 -14.60 -29.31 14.84
C GLY A 72 -15.52 -28.09 14.80
N CYS A 73 -15.89 -27.50 15.94
CA CYS A 73 -16.65 -26.25 15.93
C CYS A 73 -15.77 -25.08 15.47
N VAL A 74 -16.29 -24.25 14.57
CA VAL A 74 -15.61 -23.03 14.13
C VAL A 74 -15.77 -21.95 15.19
N ALA A 75 -14.65 -21.46 15.72
CA ALA A 75 -14.63 -20.33 16.64
C ALA A 75 -14.31 -19.04 15.88
N TYR A 76 -15.09 -18.00 16.16
CA TYR A 76 -14.83 -16.65 15.66
C TYR A 76 -14.41 -15.77 16.82
N LEU A 77 -13.26 -15.10 16.68
CA LEU A 77 -12.84 -14.06 17.61
C LEU A 77 -13.39 -12.73 17.12
N ALA A 78 -14.36 -12.18 17.85
CA ALA A 78 -14.89 -10.85 17.58
C ALA A 78 -14.24 -9.86 18.55
N THR A 79 -13.42 -8.94 18.02
CA THR A 79 -12.93 -7.80 18.78
C THR A 79 -13.86 -6.63 18.52
N VAL A 80 -14.64 -6.23 19.52
CA VAL A 80 -15.46 -5.02 19.43
C VAL A 80 -14.57 -3.84 19.79
N VAL A 81 -14.22 -3.04 18.80
CA VAL A 81 -13.49 -1.79 19.00
C VAL A 81 -14.52 -0.66 19.04
N LEU A 82 -14.74 -0.09 20.22
CA LEU A 82 -15.51 1.13 20.35
C LEU A 82 -14.72 2.26 19.70
N ARG A 83 -15.21 2.79 18.56
CA ARG A 83 -14.70 4.04 17.97
C ARG A 83 -15.19 5.20 18.84
N GLY A 84 -14.49 5.39 19.95
CA GLY A 84 -14.85 6.35 20.97
C GLY A 84 -13.70 6.59 21.93
N ASP A 85 -12.49 6.71 21.40
CA ASP A 85 -11.39 7.49 22.00
C ASP A 85 -10.28 7.62 20.94
N THR A 86 -10.02 8.82 20.44
CA THR A 86 -9.00 9.05 19.40
C THR A 86 -7.58 8.80 19.92
N ASP A 87 -7.37 8.78 21.24
CA ASP A 87 -6.05 8.51 21.82
C ASP A 87 -5.72 7.02 21.95
N ALA A 88 -6.72 6.12 22.03
CA ALA A 88 -6.50 4.68 22.18
C ALA A 88 -6.08 3.96 20.87
N HIS A 89 -6.02 4.68 19.74
CA HIS A 89 -5.74 4.10 18.41
C HIS A 89 -4.49 4.67 17.73
N ARG A 90 -3.67 5.43 18.45
CA ARG A 90 -2.37 5.88 17.94
C ARG A 90 -1.48 4.67 17.72
N ILE A 91 -0.81 4.62 16.57
CA ILE A 91 0.06 3.48 16.21
C ILE A 91 1.18 3.32 17.25
N GLU A 92 1.56 4.44 17.88
CA GLU A 92 2.51 4.54 18.99
C GLU A 92 2.12 3.73 20.24
N ASN A 93 0.83 3.39 20.41
CA ASN A 93 0.36 2.59 21.54
C ASN A 93 0.51 1.07 21.31
N ILE A 94 0.84 0.64 20.09
CA ILE A 94 1.10 -0.77 19.80
C ILE A 94 2.48 -1.13 20.38
N PRO A 95 2.60 -2.14 21.28
CA PRO A 95 3.85 -2.42 21.98
C PRO A 95 5.07 -2.59 21.05
N VAL A 96 4.91 -3.30 19.93
CA VAL A 96 5.98 -3.49 18.95
C VAL A 96 6.34 -2.19 18.21
N VAL A 97 5.37 -1.33 17.89
CA VAL A 97 5.65 -0.05 17.22
C VAL A 97 6.39 0.88 18.16
N ARG A 98 6.03 0.86 19.45
CA ARG A 98 6.66 1.69 20.48
C ARG A 98 8.12 1.32 20.73
N GLU A 99 8.48 0.05 20.55
CA GLU A 99 9.86 -0.43 20.60
C GLU A 99 10.68 0.05 19.38
N PHE A 100 10.04 0.21 18.23
CA PHE A 100 10.65 0.63 16.96
C PHE A 100 10.12 2.00 16.49
N GLY A 101 9.98 2.97 17.43
CA GLY A 101 9.38 4.26 17.12
C GLY A 101 10.14 5.08 16.06
N ASP A 102 11.44 4.84 15.92
CA ASP A 102 12.32 5.39 14.89
C ASP A 102 12.04 4.83 13.47
N VAL A 103 11.50 3.60 13.39
CA VAL A 103 11.13 2.94 12.13
C VAL A 103 9.75 3.38 11.62
N PHE A 104 8.87 3.83 12.53
CA PHE A 104 7.51 4.29 12.22
C PHE A 104 7.30 5.79 12.48
N PRO A 105 8.11 6.70 11.88
CA PRO A 105 7.91 8.12 12.06
C PRO A 105 6.67 8.59 11.31
N ALA A 106 5.98 9.61 11.83
CA ALA A 106 4.81 10.20 11.15
C ALA A 106 5.20 10.85 9.80
N GLU A 107 6.43 11.35 9.70
CA GLU A 107 7.04 11.89 8.49
C GLU A 107 8.45 11.35 8.31
N LEU A 108 8.85 11.09 7.06
CA LEU A 108 10.18 10.54 6.79
C LEU A 108 11.28 11.54 7.19
N PRO A 109 12.33 11.08 7.90
CA PRO A 109 13.43 11.93 8.31
C PRO A 109 14.28 12.33 7.09
N GLY A 110 13.92 13.44 6.45
CA GLY A 110 14.72 14.14 5.44
C GLY A 110 15.49 13.24 4.46
N MET A 111 16.81 13.49 4.33
CA MET A 111 17.68 12.75 3.44
C MET A 111 18.09 11.40 4.03
N PRO A 112 17.99 10.30 3.26
CA PRO A 112 18.38 8.98 3.73
C PRO A 112 19.90 8.89 4.04
N PRO A 113 20.34 7.96 4.91
CA PRO A 113 21.77 7.76 5.19
C PRO A 113 22.51 7.25 3.95
N ASP A 114 23.83 7.49 3.88
CA ASP A 114 24.68 6.94 2.82
C ASP A 114 24.76 5.41 2.98
N ARG A 115 24.37 4.67 1.94
CA ARG A 115 24.46 3.21 1.91
C ARG A 115 25.57 2.79 0.95
N LYS A 116 26.30 1.72 1.30
CA LYS A 116 27.30 1.07 0.41
C LYS A 116 26.69 0.33 -0.78
N ILE A 117 25.37 0.37 -0.96
CA ILE A 117 24.71 -0.31 -2.09
C ILE A 117 25.02 0.50 -3.34
N GLU A 118 25.94 -0.02 -4.13
CA GLU A 118 26.45 0.63 -5.33
C GLU A 118 25.38 0.68 -6.41
N PHE A 119 24.88 1.89 -6.69
CA PHE A 119 24.21 2.16 -7.95
C PHE A 119 25.27 2.19 -9.04
N VAL A 120 25.33 1.12 -9.83
CA VAL A 120 26.00 1.16 -11.13
C VAL A 120 24.88 1.29 -12.15
N ASN A 121 24.47 2.52 -12.47
CA ASN A 121 23.90 2.76 -13.80
C ASN A 121 25.06 2.66 -14.78
N GLY A 122 25.48 1.42 -15.04
CA GLY A 122 26.37 1.10 -16.13
C GLY A 122 25.69 1.61 -17.38
N THR A 123 26.13 2.75 -17.87
CA THR A 123 26.07 3.03 -19.28
C THR A 123 27.23 2.25 -19.85
N SER A 124 26.97 1.21 -20.64
CA SER A 124 28.02 0.58 -21.44
C SER A 124 28.64 1.68 -22.31
N GLY A 125 29.80 2.18 -21.89
CA GLY A 125 30.56 3.22 -22.58
C GLY A 125 29.82 4.54 -22.77
N ILE A 126 30.01 5.48 -21.83
CA ILE A 126 30.28 6.87 -22.21
C ILE A 126 31.73 7.19 -21.80
N GLU A 127 32.64 6.28 -22.17
CA GLU A 127 34.09 6.50 -22.21
C GLU A 127 34.60 6.45 -23.67
N GLY A 128 33.73 6.65 -24.67
CA GLY A 128 34.14 6.45 -26.06
C GLY A 128 33.13 6.86 -27.13
N ALA A 129 32.39 7.95 -26.93
CA ALA A 129 31.71 8.64 -28.01
C ALA A 129 32.41 9.98 -28.29
N GLU A 130 33.72 9.91 -28.57
CA GLU A 130 34.38 10.88 -29.45
C GLU A 130 33.86 10.65 -30.89
N GLY A 131 32.56 10.92 -31.09
CA GLY A 131 31.94 10.89 -32.40
C GLY A 131 32.26 12.19 -33.11
N THR A 132 33.08 12.10 -34.16
CA THR A 132 33.52 13.19 -35.03
C THR A 132 32.43 14.23 -35.28
N VAL A 133 32.61 15.42 -34.71
CA VAL A 133 31.80 16.59 -35.02
C VAL A 133 32.10 17.00 -36.47
N ALA A 134 31.16 16.72 -37.36
CA ALA A 134 31.14 17.35 -38.67
C ALA A 134 31.01 18.87 -38.48
N ARG A 135 32.11 19.59 -38.73
CA ARG A 135 32.14 21.05 -38.76
C ARG A 135 31.25 21.55 -39.90
N SER A 136 30.03 21.97 -39.60
CA SER A 136 29.32 22.92 -40.45
C SER A 136 29.72 24.33 -40.01
N SER A 137 30.66 24.92 -40.76
CA SER A 137 31.04 26.32 -40.67
C SER A 137 29.87 27.23 -41.03
N GLY A 138 29.42 28.04 -40.07
CA GLY A 138 28.42 29.09 -40.30
C GLY A 138 27.98 29.80 -39.02
N GLN A 139 28.74 30.85 -38.66
CA GLN A 139 28.34 31.98 -37.82
C GLN A 139 27.74 31.72 -36.41
N GLY A 140 28.48 32.16 -35.39
CA GLY A 140 27.90 32.80 -34.21
C GLY A 140 27.84 31.95 -32.93
N PHE A 141 28.67 32.34 -31.95
CA PHE A 141 28.41 32.28 -30.51
C PHE A 141 27.75 31.02 -29.90
N CYS A 142 28.57 30.19 -29.26
CA CYS A 142 28.43 29.66 -27.88
C CYS A 142 29.15 28.30 -27.76
N ALA A 143 30.01 28.18 -26.74
CA ALA A 143 30.61 26.90 -26.35
C ALA A 143 29.50 25.88 -26.06
N THR A 144 29.51 24.74 -26.74
CA THR A 144 28.51 23.68 -26.54
C THR A 144 29.22 22.41 -26.11
N GLU A 145 29.65 22.36 -24.86
CA GLU A 145 29.95 21.09 -24.18
C GLU A 145 28.61 20.48 -23.72
N CYS A 146 28.36 19.27 -24.19
CA CYS A 146 27.37 18.29 -23.72
C CYS A 146 25.93 18.81 -23.51
N VAL A 147 25.05 18.56 -24.47
CA VAL A 147 23.60 18.75 -24.29
C VAL A 147 23.11 17.80 -23.18
N THR A 148 22.97 18.31 -21.96
CA THR A 148 22.25 17.66 -20.85
C THR A 148 20.78 17.57 -21.25
N LEU A 149 20.39 16.52 -21.98
CA LEU A 149 18.99 16.22 -22.31
C LEU A 149 18.25 15.83 -21.03
N GLY A 150 17.87 16.84 -20.25
CA GLY A 150 17.05 16.65 -19.06
C GLY A 150 15.71 16.04 -19.43
N ALA A 151 15.25 15.07 -18.65
CA ALA A 151 13.95 14.42 -18.84
C ALA A 151 12.81 15.45 -18.83
N SER A 152 11.80 15.21 -19.68
CA SER A 152 10.60 16.04 -19.69
C SER A 152 9.71 15.72 -18.50
N VAL A 153 9.00 16.73 -18.00
CA VAL A 153 8.08 16.61 -16.86
C VAL A 153 6.65 16.46 -17.36
N LEU A 154 5.93 15.50 -16.79
CA LEU A 154 4.51 15.24 -17.03
C LEU A 154 3.76 15.28 -15.70
N PHE A 155 2.55 15.84 -15.70
CA PHE A 155 1.65 15.79 -14.55
C PHE A 155 0.53 14.79 -14.80
N VAL A 156 0.43 13.79 -13.92
CA VAL A 156 -0.63 12.79 -13.96
C VAL A 156 -1.63 13.07 -12.85
N LYS A 157 -2.91 13.23 -13.19
CA LYS A 157 -3.97 13.47 -12.21
C LYS A 157 -4.30 12.17 -11.46
N LYS A 158 -4.24 12.21 -10.13
CA LYS A 158 -4.68 11.12 -9.25
C LYS A 158 -6.21 11.11 -9.12
N LYS A 159 -6.76 10.03 -8.57
CA LYS A 159 -8.20 9.88 -8.29
C LYS A 159 -8.74 10.96 -7.35
N ASP A 160 -7.92 11.40 -6.39
CA ASP A 160 -8.20 12.50 -5.46
C ASP A 160 -8.09 13.90 -6.09
N ARG A 161 -7.89 13.99 -7.42
CA ARG A 161 -7.65 15.20 -8.21
C ARG A 161 -6.31 15.91 -7.95
N SER A 162 -5.47 15.42 -7.05
CA SER A 162 -4.11 15.92 -6.89
C SER A 162 -3.24 15.57 -8.12
N LEU A 163 -2.19 16.35 -8.36
CA LEU A 163 -1.25 16.10 -9.45
C LEU A 163 -0.06 15.28 -8.95
N ARG A 164 0.37 14.29 -9.73
CA ARG A 164 1.61 13.55 -9.53
C ARG A 164 2.61 13.99 -10.58
N LEU A 165 3.76 14.47 -10.11
CA LEU A 165 4.92 14.76 -10.94
C LEU A 165 5.51 13.45 -11.46
N CYS A 166 5.66 13.33 -12.77
CA CYS A 166 6.19 12.17 -13.46
C CYS A 166 7.28 12.60 -14.44
N MET A 167 8.48 12.02 -14.31
CA MET A 167 9.57 12.28 -15.24
C MET A 167 9.57 11.25 -16.36
N ASP A 168 9.74 11.72 -17.59
CA ASP A 168 9.84 10.86 -18.76
C ASP A 168 11.29 10.42 -19.00
N TYR A 169 11.70 9.38 -18.29
CA TYR A 169 13.03 8.75 -18.44
C TYR A 169 13.09 7.70 -19.56
N ARG A 170 12.16 7.67 -20.52
CA ARG A 170 12.13 6.62 -21.57
C ARG A 170 13.44 6.53 -22.36
N GLU A 171 14.02 7.65 -22.76
CA GLU A 171 15.30 7.64 -23.50
C GLU A 171 16.46 7.21 -22.62
N LEU A 172 16.54 7.72 -21.38
CA LEU A 172 17.53 7.28 -20.41
C LEU A 172 17.45 5.77 -20.17
N ASN A 173 16.24 5.24 -19.99
CA ASN A 173 15.98 3.82 -19.75
C ASN A 173 16.40 2.90 -20.91
N LYS A 174 16.49 3.40 -22.14
CA LYS A 174 16.98 2.61 -23.29
C LYS A 174 18.49 2.40 -23.24
N VAL A 175 19.23 3.39 -22.73
CA VAL A 175 20.71 3.37 -22.67
C VAL A 175 21.25 2.83 -21.35
N THR A 176 20.40 2.74 -20.32
CA THR A 176 20.76 2.13 -19.03
C THR A 176 20.90 0.61 -19.14
N ILE A 177 22.04 0.05 -18.69
CA ILE A 177 22.18 -1.39 -18.52
C ILE A 177 21.17 -1.89 -17.49
N LYS A 178 20.34 -2.86 -17.89
CA LYS A 178 19.31 -3.44 -17.04
C LYS A 178 19.91 -4.40 -16.02
N ASN A 179 19.66 -4.16 -14.74
CA ASN A 179 20.05 -5.08 -13.69
C ASN A 179 19.15 -6.33 -13.75
N LYS A 180 19.77 -7.50 -14.01
CA LYS A 180 19.09 -8.79 -14.05
C LYS A 180 19.18 -9.48 -12.68
N TYR A 181 18.65 -8.84 -11.65
CA TYR A 181 18.49 -9.51 -10.36
C TYR A 181 17.36 -10.54 -10.46
N PRO A 182 17.58 -11.82 -10.11
CA PRO A 182 16.54 -12.84 -10.19
C PRO A 182 15.50 -12.61 -9.10
N LEU A 183 14.34 -12.09 -9.48
CA LEU A 183 13.20 -12.00 -8.57
C LEU A 183 12.61 -13.41 -8.38
N PRO A 184 12.36 -13.85 -7.14
CA PRO A 184 11.74 -15.14 -6.87
C PRO A 184 10.32 -15.18 -7.48
N ARG A 185 9.85 -16.36 -7.87
CA ARG A 185 8.46 -16.51 -8.34
C ARG A 185 7.53 -16.36 -7.15
N ILE A 186 6.31 -15.91 -7.43
CA ILE A 186 5.28 -15.74 -6.41
C ILE A 186 4.97 -17.08 -5.72
N ASP A 187 4.95 -18.19 -6.47
CA ASP A 187 4.74 -19.53 -5.93
C ASP A 187 5.87 -19.93 -4.97
N ASP A 188 7.14 -19.70 -5.35
CA ASP A 188 8.29 -19.95 -4.48
C ASP A 188 8.20 -19.17 -3.15
N LEU A 189 7.69 -17.92 -3.19
CA LEU A 189 7.45 -17.11 -2.00
C LEU A 189 6.32 -17.67 -1.12
N PHE A 190 5.25 -18.20 -1.72
CA PHE A 190 4.15 -18.81 -0.97
C PHE A 190 4.53 -20.17 -0.36
N ASP A 191 5.35 -20.95 -1.06
CA ASP A 191 5.87 -22.22 -0.55
C ASP A 191 6.75 -21.98 0.69
N GLN A 192 7.56 -20.92 0.70
CA GLN A 192 8.34 -20.51 1.89
C GLN A 192 7.48 -20.11 3.09
N LEU A 193 6.25 -19.66 2.84
CA LEU A 193 5.31 -19.26 3.87
C LEU A 193 4.53 -20.45 4.46
N GLN A 194 4.59 -21.63 3.83
CA GLN A 194 3.86 -22.82 4.26
C GLN A 194 4.25 -23.23 5.69
N GLY A 195 3.24 -23.58 6.51
CA GLY A 195 3.44 -23.97 7.91
C GLY A 195 3.39 -22.80 8.90
N SER A 196 3.39 -21.55 8.41
CA SER A 196 3.13 -20.37 9.24
C SER A 196 1.63 -20.17 9.45
N SER A 197 1.23 -19.84 10.69
CA SER A 197 -0.17 -19.55 11.05
C SER A 197 -0.47 -18.06 11.16
N VAL A 198 0.58 -17.22 11.25
CA VAL A 198 0.49 -15.77 11.43
C VAL A 198 1.40 -15.10 10.41
N TYR A 199 0.87 -14.07 9.74
CA TYR A 199 1.57 -13.30 8.72
C TYR A 199 1.53 -11.82 9.08
N SER A 200 2.64 -11.13 8.87
CA SER A 200 2.73 -9.67 8.96
C SER A 200 3.21 -9.11 7.62
N LYS A 201 2.68 -7.94 7.25
CA LYS A 201 3.08 -7.22 6.04
C LYS A 201 3.58 -5.84 6.45
N ILE A 202 4.78 -5.50 6.03
CA ILE A 202 5.38 -4.18 6.22
C ILE A 202 5.48 -3.52 4.85
N ASP A 203 5.01 -2.28 4.75
CA ASP A 203 5.11 -1.47 3.52
C ASP A 203 6.02 -0.27 3.81
N LEU A 204 7.04 -0.07 2.95
CA LEU A 204 7.98 1.04 3.11
C LEU A 204 7.40 2.32 2.50
N GLN A 205 7.14 3.32 3.35
CA GLN A 205 6.64 4.63 2.90
C GLN A 205 7.64 5.28 1.95
N SER A 206 7.22 5.56 0.71
CA SER A 206 8.10 6.16 -0.31
C SER A 206 9.44 5.42 -0.51
N GLY A 207 9.44 4.09 -0.47
CA GLY A 207 10.67 3.27 -0.46
C GLY A 207 11.76 3.67 -1.49
N TYR A 208 11.38 4.09 -2.69
CA TYR A 208 12.35 4.60 -3.69
C TYR A 208 13.09 5.86 -3.21
N HIS A 209 12.38 6.85 -2.67
CA HIS A 209 12.99 8.10 -2.22
C HIS A 209 13.85 7.94 -0.95
N GLN A 210 13.81 6.76 -0.31
CA GLN A 210 14.73 6.41 0.77
C GLN A 210 16.07 5.86 0.27
N LEU A 211 16.24 5.70 -1.06
CA LEU A 211 17.49 5.26 -1.67
C LEU A 211 18.24 6.47 -2.26
N LYS A 212 19.46 6.74 -1.78
CA LYS A 212 20.33 7.77 -2.36
C LYS A 212 20.87 7.34 -3.72
N ILE A 213 20.95 8.27 -4.67
CA ILE A 213 21.65 8.05 -5.94
C ILE A 213 23.14 8.30 -5.72
N LYS A 214 23.98 7.52 -6.40
CA LYS A 214 25.43 7.76 -6.41
C LYS A 214 25.71 9.16 -6.95
N PRO A 215 26.60 9.97 -6.33
CA PRO A 215 26.88 11.34 -6.78
C PRO A 215 27.21 11.45 -8.29
N GLU A 216 27.91 10.45 -8.83
CA GLU A 216 28.28 10.35 -10.25
C GLU A 216 27.07 10.17 -11.20
N ASP A 217 25.97 9.63 -10.69
CA ASP A 217 24.75 9.33 -11.45
C ASP A 217 23.64 10.37 -11.25
N VAL A 218 23.82 11.35 -10.35
CA VAL A 218 22.81 12.39 -10.06
C VAL A 218 22.48 13.20 -11.31
N SER A 219 23.49 13.59 -12.09
CA SER A 219 23.34 14.34 -13.35
C SER A 219 22.63 13.55 -14.45
N LYS A 220 22.53 12.21 -14.33
CA LYS A 220 21.72 11.39 -15.27
C LYS A 220 20.23 11.55 -15.00
N THR A 221 19.85 12.03 -13.82
CA THR A 221 18.44 12.22 -13.43
C THR A 221 17.90 13.62 -13.67
N THR A 222 18.69 14.51 -14.29
CA THR A 222 18.28 15.89 -14.58
C THR A 222 16.95 15.90 -15.32
N PHE A 223 16.04 16.77 -14.89
CA PHE A 223 14.75 17.00 -15.53
C PHE A 223 14.52 18.50 -15.73
N ARG A 224 13.78 18.86 -16.77
CA ARG A 224 13.53 20.24 -17.16
C ARG A 224 12.12 20.66 -16.78
N THR A 225 12.04 21.76 -16.04
CA THR A 225 10.79 22.47 -15.74
C THR A 225 10.77 23.83 -16.43
N LEU A 226 9.66 24.57 -16.30
CA LEU A 226 9.57 25.96 -16.74
C LEU A 226 10.51 26.91 -15.97
N TYR A 227 10.94 26.51 -14.77
CA TYR A 227 11.75 27.33 -13.86
C TYR A 227 13.24 26.98 -13.90
N GLY A 228 13.63 25.97 -14.68
CA GLY A 228 15.01 25.53 -14.79
C GLY A 228 15.17 24.03 -14.77
N HIS A 229 16.42 23.62 -14.63
CA HIS A 229 16.85 22.23 -14.56
C HIS A 229 17.03 21.83 -13.09
N TYR A 230 16.55 20.64 -12.75
CA TYR A 230 16.62 20.07 -11.42
C TYR A 230 17.09 18.62 -11.49
N GLU A 231 17.71 18.15 -10.42
CA GLU A 231 18.28 16.80 -10.33
C GLU A 231 17.77 16.10 -9.07
N PHE A 232 17.71 14.78 -9.13
CA PHE A 232 17.33 13.98 -7.98
C PHE A 232 18.57 13.44 -7.26
N THR A 233 18.64 13.70 -5.95
CA THR A 233 19.66 13.11 -5.05
C THR A 233 19.23 11.76 -4.49
N VAL A 234 17.93 11.45 -4.57
CA VAL A 234 17.30 10.19 -4.16
C VAL A 234 16.57 9.57 -5.33
N MET A 235 16.40 8.26 -5.34
CA MET A 235 15.88 7.53 -6.51
C MET A 235 14.47 7.99 -6.90
N PRO A 236 14.28 8.61 -8.09
CA PRO A 236 12.98 9.00 -8.58
C PRO A 236 12.21 7.80 -9.14
N PHE A 237 10.89 7.97 -9.24
CA PHE A 237 10.07 7.06 -10.03
C PHE A 237 10.43 7.11 -11.51
N GLY A 238 10.31 5.97 -12.19
CA GLY A 238 10.43 5.87 -13.66
C GLY A 238 11.77 5.35 -14.17
N LEU A 239 12.77 5.15 -13.31
CA LEU A 239 14.03 4.50 -13.69
C LEU A 239 13.86 2.97 -13.80
N THR A 240 14.49 2.36 -14.79
CA THR A 240 14.33 0.93 -15.12
C THR A 240 14.74 -0.01 -13.98
N ASN A 241 15.85 0.29 -13.31
CA ASN A 241 16.42 -0.59 -12.28
C ASN A 241 15.85 -0.33 -10.87
N ALA A 242 14.97 0.66 -10.70
CA ALA A 242 14.51 1.08 -9.38
C ALA A 242 13.81 -0.05 -8.61
N ARG A 243 13.01 -0.87 -9.30
CA ARG A 243 12.27 -1.96 -8.65
C ARG A 243 13.20 -3.02 -8.09
N GLN A 244 14.21 -3.42 -8.86
CA GLN A 244 15.16 -4.48 -8.49
C GLN A 244 16.01 -4.06 -7.28
N LEU A 245 16.28 -2.77 -7.13
CA LEU A 245 17.12 -2.24 -6.06
C LEU A 245 16.43 -2.22 -4.70
N LEU A 246 15.10 -2.36 -4.66
CA LEU A 246 14.37 -2.58 -3.40
C LEU A 246 14.47 -4.02 -2.88
N TRP A 247 15.03 -4.95 -3.67
CA TRP A 247 15.19 -6.36 -3.30
C TRP A 247 16.60 -6.72 -2.83
N ILE A 248 17.50 -5.74 -2.77
CA ILE A 248 18.91 -5.87 -2.32
C ILE A 248 19.03 -5.24 -0.94
#